data_AF-A0A6G4HTN8-F1
#
_entry.id   AF-A0A6G4HTN8-F1
#
_cell.length_a   1.000
_cell.length_b   1.000
_cell.length_c   1.000
_cell.angle_alpha   90.00
_cell.angle_beta   90.00
_cell.angle_gamma   90.00
#
_symmetry.space_group_name_H-M   'P 1'
#
loop_
_entity.id
_entity.type
_entity.pdbx_description
1 polymer ?
#
loop_
_entity_poly.entity_id
_entity_poly.type
_entity_poly.pdbx_seq_one_letter_code
_entity_poly.pdbx_strand_id
1 'polypeptide(L)'
;MYPFFDNPNYTNTYATNEDFVCPYFLDYYNNSQNNYKNFRGENYDFEDTEENIENRNIEKTEYEGLFRAWNPWTNLGGDITSGLGASSWAANRIDLFARGRGGELIHNWFDNGKWNYWENLGGILTSSPKAVSWGFNRIDVVCRGTDNAMYHKWWDGSSWSGFENLGGQLTSAPTICSWAPNRLDCFARGTDNQLHHKWWDGSSWSQWEALGGSLTSGPGAVSWGPNRIDVFARGRNNTLIHKWWNGTSWSQWEDLGGFLTSAPCASSRGQNRIDVFARGRNNRLMYKYWDGSRWSDWTFLQGYLTSEPVSVSRNSSSINVFAKGPRENVIERIYS
;
A
#
# COMPACT_ATOMS: atom_id res chain seq x y z
N MET A 1 -13.93 11.01 9.03
CA MET A 1 -13.53 11.61 10.31
C MET A 1 -13.53 10.50 11.36
N TYR A 2 -12.36 10.05 11.82
CA TYR A 2 -12.19 9.17 12.99
C TYR A 2 -11.56 9.99 14.13
N PRO A 3 -11.82 9.62 15.39
CA PRO A 3 -12.03 10.60 16.45
C PRO A 3 -10.73 11.21 16.97
N PHE A 4 -10.90 12.46 17.39
CA PHE A 4 -9.97 13.35 18.06
C PHE A 4 -9.38 12.73 19.33
N PHE A 5 -8.06 12.90 19.50
CA PHE A 5 -7.50 13.21 20.81
C PHE A 5 -6.95 14.63 20.71
N ASP A 6 -7.66 15.57 21.33
CA ASP A 6 -7.12 16.89 21.63
C ASP A 6 -6.01 16.72 22.67
N ASN A 7 -4.80 17.13 22.32
CA ASN A 7 -3.78 17.51 23.29
C ASN A 7 -3.50 19.01 23.10
N PRO A 8 -4.13 19.89 23.88
CA PRO A 8 -3.90 21.31 23.77
C PRO A 8 -2.66 21.62 24.60
N ASN A 9 -1.48 21.64 23.98
CA ASN A 9 -0.28 22.39 24.41
C ASN A 9 0.93 22.07 23.53
N TYR A 10 0.93 22.52 22.27
CA TYR A 10 2.16 22.80 21.56
C TYR A 10 1.95 24.00 20.62
N THR A 11 2.27 25.18 21.13
CA THR A 11 2.66 26.32 20.30
C THR A 11 4.01 25.99 19.67
N ASN A 12 4.08 25.83 18.36
CA ASN A 12 5.35 25.87 17.63
C ASN A 12 5.19 26.70 16.36
N THR A 13 5.66 27.94 16.47
CA THR A 13 6.01 28.87 15.40
C THR A 13 7.21 28.33 14.63
N TYR A 14 7.09 27.90 13.36
CA TYR A 14 8.23 27.92 12.43
C TYR A 14 7.81 28.07 10.96
N ALA A 15 8.27 29.19 10.41
CA ALA A 15 8.76 29.50 9.07
C ALA A 15 8.20 28.75 7.85
N THR A 16 7.60 29.54 6.98
CA THR A 16 7.29 29.29 5.57
C THR A 16 8.57 29.08 4.75
N ASN A 17 8.76 27.90 4.19
CA ASN A 17 9.49 27.72 2.94
C ASN A 17 8.70 26.71 2.10
N GLU A 18 8.04 27.24 1.09
CA GLU A 18 7.18 26.54 0.16
C GLU A 18 7.99 26.12 -1.06
N ASP A 19 7.90 24.84 -1.42
CA ASP A 19 7.86 24.37 -2.80
C ASP A 19 7.03 23.09 -2.82
N PHE A 20 5.70 23.30 -2.87
CA PHE A 20 4.70 22.26 -2.99
C PHE A 20 3.72 22.67 -4.09
N VAL A 21 3.76 21.97 -5.24
CA VAL A 21 2.65 22.03 -6.19
C VAL A 21 1.47 21.28 -5.57
N CYS A 22 0.44 22.03 -5.21
CA CYS A 22 -0.76 21.55 -4.55
C CYS A 22 -1.99 21.99 -5.36
N PRO A 23 -2.92 21.10 -5.73
CA PRO A 23 -4.23 21.52 -6.19
C PRO A 23 -5.16 21.63 -4.96
N TYR A 24 -5.26 22.82 -4.36
CA TYR A 24 -6.42 23.20 -3.55
C TYR A 24 -7.27 24.19 -4.34
N PHE A 25 -8.57 23.93 -4.46
CA PHE A 25 -9.57 24.95 -4.73
C PHE A 25 -10.10 25.46 -3.39
N LEU A 26 -10.02 26.77 -3.18
CA LEU A 26 -10.85 27.51 -2.22
C LEU A 26 -12.24 27.70 -2.84
N ASP A 27 -13.29 27.48 -2.07
CA ASP A 27 -14.67 27.73 -2.50
C ASP A 27 -14.94 29.23 -2.77
N TYR A 28 -15.85 29.43 -3.72
CA TYR A 28 -16.42 30.66 -4.28
C TYR A 28 -16.67 31.82 -3.30
N TYR A 29 -16.22 33.03 -3.66
CA TYR A 29 -17.01 34.27 -3.54
C TYR A 29 -16.55 35.32 -4.59
N ASN A 30 -17.53 35.94 -5.24
CA ASN A 30 -17.46 36.85 -6.39
C ASN A 30 -16.37 37.94 -6.36
N ASN A 31 -15.65 38.16 -7.47
CA ASN A 31 -15.86 39.34 -8.32
C ASN A 31 -15.11 39.28 -9.66
N SER A 32 -15.65 40.01 -10.62
CA SER A 32 -15.32 40.14 -12.04
C SER A 32 -13.86 40.50 -12.41
N GLN A 33 -13.47 40.03 -13.61
CA GLN A 33 -12.47 40.61 -14.54
C GLN A 33 -10.97 40.53 -14.17
N ASN A 34 -10.21 39.63 -14.83
CA ASN A 34 -9.14 39.98 -15.78
C ASN A 34 -8.11 38.86 -16.03
N ASN A 35 -7.92 38.56 -17.31
CA ASN A 35 -6.68 38.26 -18.04
C ASN A 35 -5.67 37.23 -17.51
N TYR A 36 -5.56 36.13 -18.26
CA TYR A 36 -4.40 35.24 -18.31
C TYR A 36 -3.10 36.04 -18.51
N LYS A 37 -2.18 35.95 -17.54
CA LYS A 37 -0.76 36.19 -17.73
C LYS A 37 0.03 35.09 -17.05
N ASN A 38 0.81 34.38 -17.85
CA ASN A 38 1.89 33.48 -17.46
C ASN A 38 2.73 34.13 -16.34
N PHE A 39 2.99 33.40 -15.25
CA PHE A 39 4.03 33.78 -14.31
C PHE A 39 5.13 32.71 -14.25
N ARG A 40 6.34 33.22 -14.50
CA ARG A 40 7.64 32.55 -14.54
C ARG A 40 8.07 32.17 -13.12
N GLY A 41 8.67 30.98 -12.97
CA GLY A 41 9.51 30.68 -11.81
C GLY A 41 10.88 31.32 -11.98
N GLU A 42 11.26 32.19 -11.03
CA GLU A 42 12.64 32.65 -10.88
C GLU A 42 13.33 31.76 -9.86
N ASN A 43 14.47 31.18 -10.26
CA ASN A 43 15.37 30.41 -9.41
C ASN A 43 16.08 31.36 -8.43
N TYR A 44 16.13 30.98 -7.16
CA TYR A 44 17.10 31.55 -6.22
C TYR A 44 17.97 30.44 -5.63
N ASP A 45 19.25 30.52 -5.98
CA ASP A 45 20.35 29.74 -5.42
C ASP A 45 20.41 29.93 -3.91
N PHE A 46 20.49 28.82 -3.16
CA PHE A 46 21.03 28.83 -1.81
C PHE A 46 22.48 28.34 -1.89
N GLU A 47 23.39 29.22 -1.48
CA GLU A 47 24.83 29.00 -1.43
C GLU A 47 25.19 27.68 -0.73
N ASP A 48 25.65 26.71 -1.51
CA ASP A 48 26.48 25.60 -1.03
C ASP A 48 27.85 26.18 -0.67
N THR A 49 28.26 26.02 0.58
CA THR A 49 29.64 26.32 1.00
C THR A 49 30.60 25.43 0.21
N GLU A 50 31.47 26.08 -0.57
CA GLU A 50 32.52 25.50 -1.40
C GLU A 50 33.44 24.56 -0.61
N GLU A 51 33.25 23.24 -0.76
CA GLU A 51 34.36 22.28 -0.84
C GLU A 51 33.88 20.91 -1.36
N ASN A 52 34.47 20.48 -2.49
CA ASN A 52 34.31 19.19 -3.19
C ASN A 52 33.17 19.04 -4.22
N ILE A 53 33.08 19.97 -5.17
CA ILE A 53 32.46 19.71 -6.48
C ILE A 53 33.55 19.27 -7.47
N GLU A 54 34.01 18.03 -7.36
CA GLU A 54 34.53 17.30 -8.53
C GLU A 54 34.05 15.85 -8.43
N ASN A 55 33.34 15.40 -9.46
CA ASN A 55 32.77 14.07 -9.69
C ASN A 55 31.41 13.77 -9.04
N ARG A 56 30.34 14.20 -9.72
CA ARG A 56 29.17 13.36 -10.04
C ARG A 56 28.30 14.06 -11.09
N ASN A 57 28.57 13.74 -12.36
CA ASN A 57 27.58 13.89 -13.42
C ASN A 57 26.41 12.96 -13.11
N ILE A 58 25.41 13.46 -12.38
CA ILE A 58 24.05 12.91 -12.42
C ILE A 58 23.28 13.90 -13.27
N GLU A 59 23.11 13.57 -14.56
CA GLU A 59 22.11 14.23 -15.38
C GLU A 59 20.76 14.03 -14.71
N LYS A 60 20.30 15.05 -13.99
CA LYS A 60 18.98 15.11 -13.40
C LYS A 60 18.02 15.48 -14.53
N THR A 61 17.72 14.52 -15.39
CA THR A 61 16.70 14.69 -16.42
C THR A 61 15.33 14.66 -15.72
N GLU A 62 14.93 15.79 -15.15
CA GLU A 62 13.56 16.02 -14.72
C GLU A 62 12.70 16.06 -15.98
N TYR A 63 12.17 14.91 -16.37
CA TYR A 63 11.15 14.85 -17.39
C TYR A 63 9.92 15.55 -16.80
N GLU A 64 9.62 16.76 -17.28
CA GLU A 64 8.32 17.39 -17.14
C GLU A 64 7.28 16.59 -17.92
N GLY A 65 7.01 15.36 -17.47
CA GLY A 65 5.87 14.59 -17.93
C GLY A 65 4.63 15.37 -17.53
N LEU A 66 3.84 15.78 -18.52
CA LEU A 66 2.50 16.38 -18.39
C LEU A 66 1.86 16.00 -17.06
N PHE A 67 1.82 16.94 -16.11
CA PHE A 67 1.19 16.72 -14.82
C PHE A 67 -0.23 16.20 -15.07
N ARG A 68 -0.44 14.90 -14.81
CA ARG A 68 -1.74 14.29 -14.99
C ARG A 68 -2.67 14.92 -13.97
N ALA A 69 -3.65 15.68 -14.43
CA ALA A 69 -4.66 16.23 -13.55
C ALA A 69 -5.45 15.08 -12.93
N TRP A 70 -5.50 15.03 -11.60
CA TRP A 70 -6.44 14.18 -10.89
C TRP A 70 -7.84 14.74 -11.06
N ASN A 71 -8.82 13.86 -11.21
CA ASN A 71 -10.20 14.26 -10.98
C ASN A 71 -10.35 14.68 -9.50
N PRO A 72 -11.30 15.58 -9.20
CA PRO A 72 -11.64 15.92 -7.83
C PRO A 72 -11.97 14.66 -7.01
N TRP A 73 -11.80 14.77 -5.68
CA TRP A 73 -12.24 13.73 -4.77
C TRP A 73 -13.73 13.47 -4.91
N THR A 74 -14.10 12.21 -5.12
CA THR A 74 -15.50 11.74 -5.10
C THR A 74 -15.76 10.96 -3.83
N ASN A 75 -16.77 11.38 -3.07
CA ASN A 75 -17.24 10.62 -1.92
C ASN A 75 -18.07 9.41 -2.40
N LEU A 76 -17.62 8.20 -2.09
CA LEU A 76 -18.30 6.95 -2.45
C LEU A 76 -19.33 6.51 -1.38
N GLY A 77 -19.47 7.23 -0.28
CA GLY A 77 -20.30 6.82 0.87
C GLY A 77 -19.72 5.63 1.63
N GLY A 78 -20.60 4.84 2.27
CA GLY A 78 -20.27 3.52 2.83
C GLY A 78 -19.88 3.45 4.30
N ASP A 79 -19.71 4.58 5.01
CA ASP A 79 -19.38 4.65 6.45
C ASP A 79 -18.42 3.54 6.94
N ILE A 80 -17.16 3.61 6.48
CA ILE A 80 -16.14 2.59 6.71
C ILE A 80 -15.40 2.76 8.05
N THR A 81 -14.94 1.66 8.66
CA THR A 81 -14.21 1.57 9.94
C THR A 81 -12.85 0.88 9.84
N SER A 82 -12.33 0.72 8.63
CA SER A 82 -11.03 0.11 8.37
C SER A 82 -10.33 0.78 7.18
N GLY A 83 -9.04 0.48 6.98
CA GLY A 83 -8.43 0.66 5.66
C GLY A 83 -9.08 -0.24 4.61
N LEU A 84 -8.92 0.12 3.34
CA LEU A 84 -9.52 -0.59 2.20
C LEU A 84 -8.67 -1.80 1.75
N GLY A 85 -9.35 -2.86 1.35
CA GLY A 85 -8.83 -3.84 0.39
C GLY A 85 -9.28 -3.45 -1.01
N ALA A 86 -8.43 -3.60 -2.01
CA ALA A 86 -8.79 -3.34 -3.40
C ALA A 86 -8.27 -4.46 -4.30
N SER A 87 -9.04 -4.82 -5.31
CA SER A 87 -8.65 -5.79 -6.34
C SER A 87 -9.20 -5.38 -7.71
N SER A 88 -8.61 -5.92 -8.77
CA SER A 88 -9.09 -5.78 -10.13
C SER A 88 -8.85 -7.09 -10.87
N TRP A 89 -9.88 -7.58 -11.56
CA TRP A 89 -9.80 -8.80 -12.38
C TRP A 89 -9.90 -8.52 -13.89
N ALA A 90 -10.12 -7.26 -14.28
CA ALA A 90 -10.19 -6.82 -15.67
C ALA A 90 -9.94 -5.31 -15.81
N ALA A 91 -9.61 -4.87 -17.03
CA ALA A 91 -9.58 -3.45 -17.36
C ALA A 91 -10.95 -2.80 -17.10
N ASN A 92 -10.95 -1.56 -16.60
CA ASN A 92 -12.15 -0.82 -16.19
C ASN A 92 -12.99 -1.50 -15.09
N ARG A 93 -12.36 -2.38 -14.30
CA ARG A 93 -12.94 -2.97 -13.11
C ARG A 93 -12.07 -2.69 -11.90
N ILE A 94 -12.67 -2.19 -10.82
CA ILE A 94 -12.02 -2.09 -9.51
C ILE A 94 -13.06 -2.50 -8.47
N ASP A 95 -12.65 -3.32 -7.51
CA ASP A 95 -13.48 -3.76 -6.40
C ASP A 95 -12.84 -3.29 -5.09
N LEU A 96 -13.62 -2.60 -4.27
CA LEU A 96 -13.23 -2.06 -2.98
C LEU A 96 -13.94 -2.80 -1.86
N PHE A 97 -13.17 -3.15 -0.83
CA PHE A 97 -13.62 -3.87 0.35
C PHE A 97 -13.28 -3.07 1.59
N ALA A 98 -14.22 -2.96 2.51
CA ALA A 98 -14.00 -2.29 3.78
C ALA A 98 -14.75 -3.00 4.90
N ARG A 99 -14.40 -2.67 6.13
CA ARG A 99 -15.27 -2.93 7.27
C ARG A 99 -16.29 -1.81 7.41
N GLY A 100 -17.57 -2.11 7.44
CA GLY A 100 -18.64 -1.16 7.72
C GLY A 100 -18.74 -0.78 9.20
N ARG A 101 -19.71 0.08 9.55
CA ARG A 101 -19.92 0.55 10.93
C ARG A 101 -20.33 -0.56 11.89
N GLY A 102 -21.08 -1.55 11.43
CA GLY A 102 -21.48 -2.72 12.23
C GLY A 102 -20.40 -3.81 12.32
N GLY A 103 -19.26 -3.62 11.66
CA GLY A 103 -18.17 -4.59 11.61
C GLY A 103 -18.23 -5.53 10.40
N GLU A 104 -19.28 -5.48 9.59
CA GLU A 104 -19.46 -6.29 8.39
C GLU A 104 -18.43 -6.00 7.30
N LEU A 105 -18.18 -6.98 6.42
CA LEU A 105 -17.51 -6.73 5.15
C LEU A 105 -18.50 -6.02 4.23
N ILE A 106 -18.13 -4.83 3.75
CA ILE A 106 -18.87 -4.13 2.70
C ILE A 106 -18.04 -4.05 1.42
N HIS A 107 -18.72 -4.01 0.29
CA HIS A 107 -18.13 -4.02 -1.04
C HIS A 107 -18.73 -2.95 -1.95
N ASN A 108 -17.90 -2.22 -2.69
CA ASN A 108 -18.32 -1.31 -3.76
C ASN A 108 -17.37 -1.48 -4.95
N TRP A 109 -17.89 -1.44 -6.16
CA TRP A 109 -17.11 -1.69 -7.36
C TRP A 109 -17.37 -0.67 -8.46
N PHE A 110 -16.32 -0.43 -9.24
CA PHE A 110 -16.35 0.37 -10.44
C PHE A 110 -16.53 -0.55 -11.65
N ASP A 111 -17.58 -0.32 -12.44
CA ASP A 111 -17.77 -0.90 -13.77
C ASP A 111 -18.57 0.04 -14.66
N ASN A 112 -18.53 -0.18 -15.98
CA ASN A 112 -19.31 0.59 -16.95
C ASN A 112 -19.19 2.11 -16.79
N GLY A 113 -18.00 2.60 -16.41
CA GLY A 113 -17.71 4.02 -16.23
C GLY A 113 -18.23 4.65 -14.93
N LYS A 114 -18.73 3.88 -13.96
CA LYS A 114 -19.30 4.40 -12.71
C LYS A 114 -19.00 3.51 -11.51
N TRP A 115 -19.07 4.09 -10.31
CA TRP A 115 -19.13 3.36 -9.07
C TRP A 115 -20.55 2.86 -8.81
N ASN A 116 -20.66 1.68 -8.21
CA ASN A 116 -21.93 1.13 -7.74
C ASN A 116 -22.19 1.55 -6.29
N TYR A 117 -23.20 0.96 -5.66
CA TYR A 117 -23.50 1.19 -4.24
C TYR A 117 -22.75 0.21 -3.37
N TRP A 118 -22.46 0.61 -2.13
CA TRP A 118 -21.93 -0.31 -1.13
C TRP A 118 -22.96 -1.40 -0.82
N GLU A 119 -22.57 -2.66 -1.02
CA GLU A 119 -23.33 -3.83 -0.60
C GLU A 119 -22.73 -4.44 0.67
N ASN A 120 -23.60 -5.02 1.51
CA ASN A 120 -23.19 -5.72 2.72
C ASN A 120 -22.97 -7.21 2.40
N LEU A 121 -21.74 -7.68 2.58
CA LEU A 121 -21.33 -9.07 2.34
C LEU A 121 -21.35 -9.95 3.61
N GLY A 122 -21.74 -9.39 4.74
CA GLY A 122 -21.92 -10.05 6.03
C GLY A 122 -20.64 -10.14 6.88
N GLY A 123 -20.68 -11.03 7.88
CA GLY A 123 -19.56 -11.27 8.80
C GLY A 123 -19.35 -10.17 9.84
N ILE A 124 -18.36 -10.36 10.73
CA ILE A 124 -17.89 -9.35 11.69
C ILE A 124 -16.35 -9.39 11.72
N LEU A 125 -15.73 -8.33 11.17
CA LEU A 125 -14.30 -8.23 10.94
C LEU A 125 -13.60 -7.49 12.09
N THR A 126 -12.43 -8.00 12.47
CA THR A 126 -11.53 -7.38 13.46
C THR A 126 -10.21 -6.88 12.84
N SER A 127 -10.14 -6.84 11.51
CA SER A 127 -9.04 -6.28 10.73
C SER A 127 -9.55 -5.55 9.49
N SER A 128 -8.68 -4.78 8.83
CA SER A 128 -8.89 -4.43 7.42
C SER A 128 -8.96 -5.70 6.55
N PRO A 129 -9.83 -5.76 5.54
CA PRO A 129 -9.81 -6.81 4.54
C PRO A 129 -8.64 -6.61 3.56
N LYS A 130 -8.17 -7.72 2.98
CA LYS A 130 -7.26 -7.72 1.84
C LYS A 130 -7.86 -8.56 0.72
N ALA A 131 -7.73 -8.08 -0.51
CA ALA A 131 -8.32 -8.71 -1.68
C ALA A 131 -7.27 -8.93 -2.76
N VAL A 132 -7.42 -10.00 -3.53
CA VAL A 132 -6.60 -10.31 -4.70
C VAL A 132 -7.49 -10.89 -5.80
N SER A 133 -7.03 -10.82 -7.05
CA SER A 133 -7.58 -11.58 -8.16
C SER A 133 -6.44 -12.40 -8.76
N TRP A 134 -6.73 -13.66 -9.08
CA TRP A 134 -5.82 -14.52 -9.84
C TRP A 134 -6.25 -14.72 -11.30
N GLY A 135 -7.41 -14.16 -11.69
CA GLY A 135 -7.99 -14.37 -13.00
C GLY A 135 -9.27 -13.59 -13.23
N PHE A 136 -9.68 -13.54 -14.50
CA PHE A 136 -10.91 -12.87 -14.93
C PHE A 136 -12.12 -13.38 -14.14
N ASN A 137 -13.02 -12.47 -13.74
CA ASN A 137 -14.21 -12.76 -12.97
C ASN A 137 -13.97 -13.45 -11.61
N ARG A 138 -12.78 -13.29 -11.03
CA ARG A 138 -12.45 -13.86 -9.73
C ARG A 138 -11.85 -12.83 -8.79
N ILE A 139 -12.37 -12.81 -7.57
CA ILE A 139 -11.82 -12.04 -6.45
C ILE A 139 -11.85 -12.92 -5.22
N ASP A 140 -10.78 -12.88 -4.43
CA ASP A 140 -10.66 -13.54 -3.15
C ASP A 140 -10.34 -12.50 -2.09
N VAL A 141 -11.09 -12.52 -0.99
CA VAL A 141 -10.98 -11.56 0.12
C VAL A 141 -10.70 -12.31 1.40
N VAL A 142 -9.70 -11.86 2.15
CA VAL A 142 -9.38 -12.37 3.48
C VAL A 142 -9.48 -11.28 4.54
N CYS A 143 -9.90 -11.68 5.73
CA CYS A 143 -10.00 -10.82 6.90
C CYS A 143 -9.82 -11.64 8.19
N ARG A 144 -9.68 -10.95 9.32
CA ARG A 144 -9.68 -11.60 10.64
C ARG A 144 -11.06 -11.51 11.28
N GLY A 145 -11.56 -12.63 11.82
CA GLY A 145 -12.82 -12.71 12.56
C GLY A 145 -12.70 -12.31 14.04
N THR A 146 -13.79 -12.43 14.79
CA THR A 146 -13.86 -12.13 16.23
C THR A 146 -13.15 -13.16 17.11
N ASP A 147 -12.95 -14.37 16.60
CA ASP A 147 -12.20 -15.48 17.19
C ASP A 147 -10.69 -15.44 16.84
N ASN A 148 -10.24 -14.35 16.22
CA ASN A 148 -8.90 -14.16 15.66
C ASN A 148 -8.52 -15.16 14.55
N ALA A 149 -9.46 -15.93 13.99
CA ALA A 149 -9.20 -16.78 12.83
C ALA A 149 -9.18 -15.95 11.53
N MET A 150 -8.53 -16.50 10.50
CA MET A 150 -8.64 -15.98 9.14
C MET A 150 -9.95 -16.46 8.53
N TYR A 151 -10.69 -15.54 7.95
CA TYR A 151 -11.87 -15.82 7.15
C TYR A 151 -11.63 -15.45 5.70
N HIS A 152 -12.16 -16.27 4.80
CA HIS A 152 -12.07 -16.13 3.37
C HIS A 152 -13.46 -16.03 2.74
N LYS A 153 -13.62 -15.18 1.73
CA LYS A 153 -14.83 -15.03 0.93
C LYS A 153 -14.43 -14.70 -0.51
N TRP A 154 -15.13 -15.22 -1.49
CA TRP A 154 -14.76 -15.03 -2.90
C TRP A 154 -15.95 -14.76 -3.81
N TRP A 155 -15.65 -14.14 -4.94
CA TRP A 155 -16.57 -13.99 -6.08
C TRP A 155 -16.23 -15.05 -7.13
N ASP A 156 -17.23 -15.81 -7.60
CA ASP A 156 -17.03 -16.90 -8.57
C ASP A 156 -17.39 -16.55 -10.02
N GLY A 157 -17.69 -15.27 -10.29
CA GLY A 157 -18.17 -14.80 -11.58
C GLY A 157 -19.68 -14.62 -11.65
N SER A 158 -20.43 -15.21 -10.71
CA SER A 158 -21.90 -15.14 -10.64
C SER A 158 -22.41 -14.69 -9.28
N SER A 159 -21.74 -15.10 -8.20
CA SER A 159 -22.16 -14.81 -6.84
C SER A 159 -20.99 -14.75 -5.86
N TRP A 160 -21.24 -14.07 -4.74
CA TRP A 160 -20.37 -14.09 -3.58
C TRP A 160 -20.60 -15.36 -2.76
N SER A 161 -19.52 -16.05 -2.39
CA SER A 161 -19.57 -17.22 -1.52
C SER A 161 -20.06 -16.90 -0.10
N GLY A 162 -20.34 -17.93 0.69
CA GLY A 162 -20.35 -17.81 2.15
C GLY A 162 -18.94 -17.51 2.70
N PHE A 163 -18.85 -17.09 3.96
CA PHE A 163 -17.56 -17.01 4.65
C PHE A 163 -17.03 -18.41 4.98
N GLU A 164 -15.79 -18.67 4.59
CA GLU A 164 -15.04 -19.88 4.89
C GLU A 164 -14.05 -19.58 6.04
N ASN A 165 -14.12 -20.34 7.14
CA ASN A 165 -13.17 -20.22 8.24
C ASN A 165 -11.89 -21.00 7.90
N LEU A 166 -10.78 -20.30 7.75
CA LEU A 166 -9.47 -20.87 7.43
C LEU A 166 -8.63 -21.19 8.68
N GLY A 167 -9.16 -20.92 9.87
CA GLY A 167 -8.54 -21.17 11.16
C GLY A 167 -7.40 -20.20 11.49
N GLY A 168 -6.49 -20.62 12.37
CA GLY A 168 -5.36 -19.83 12.84
C GLY A 168 -5.70 -18.94 14.05
N GLN A 169 -4.67 -18.26 14.57
CA GLN A 169 -4.78 -17.28 15.66
C GLN A 169 -3.93 -16.05 15.31
N LEU A 170 -4.58 -15.07 14.68
CA LEU A 170 -3.91 -13.94 14.03
C LEU A 170 -3.78 -12.74 14.96
N THR A 171 -2.57 -12.18 15.04
CA THR A 171 -2.26 -10.93 15.77
C THR A 171 -2.00 -9.73 14.84
N SER A 172 -2.20 -9.90 13.54
CA SER A 172 -2.19 -8.84 12.53
C SER A 172 -3.40 -8.97 11.60
N ALA A 173 -3.65 -7.93 10.78
CA ALA A 173 -4.45 -8.13 9.58
C ALA A 173 -3.76 -9.17 8.68
N PRO A 174 -4.51 -10.05 7.99
CA PRO A 174 -3.94 -10.93 7.00
C PRO A 174 -3.57 -10.19 5.72
N THR A 175 -2.68 -10.78 4.93
CA THR A 175 -2.45 -10.43 3.52
C THR A 175 -2.64 -11.66 2.65
N ILE A 176 -2.99 -11.44 1.38
CA ILE A 176 -3.16 -12.48 0.36
C ILE A 176 -2.50 -12.04 -0.93
N CYS A 177 -1.85 -12.96 -1.63
CA CYS A 177 -1.36 -12.75 -2.99
C CYS A 177 -1.62 -13.98 -3.86
N SER A 178 -1.37 -13.83 -5.15
CA SER A 178 -1.42 -14.91 -6.13
C SER A 178 -0.28 -14.76 -7.12
N TRP A 179 0.31 -15.88 -7.53
CA TRP A 179 1.33 -15.95 -8.58
C TRP A 179 0.86 -16.70 -9.83
N ALA A 180 -0.34 -17.31 -9.80
CA ALA A 180 -0.95 -18.03 -10.92
C ALA A 180 -2.47 -18.21 -10.71
N PRO A 181 -3.23 -18.49 -11.79
CA PRO A 181 -4.62 -18.91 -11.67
C PRO A 181 -4.79 -20.10 -10.72
N ASN A 182 -5.89 -20.10 -9.98
CA ASN A 182 -6.21 -21.12 -8.96
C ASN A 182 -5.14 -21.27 -7.85
N ARG A 183 -4.35 -20.23 -7.61
CA ARG A 183 -3.38 -20.21 -6.52
C ARG A 183 -3.55 -18.97 -5.66
N LEU A 184 -3.66 -19.18 -4.36
CA LEU A 184 -3.68 -18.14 -3.34
C LEU A 184 -2.69 -18.47 -2.24
N ASP A 185 -2.00 -17.47 -1.74
CA ASP A 185 -1.07 -17.58 -0.62
C ASP A 185 -1.41 -16.51 0.41
N CYS A 186 -1.78 -16.96 1.61
CA CYS A 186 -2.26 -16.11 2.70
C CYS A 186 -1.23 -16.08 3.83
N PHE A 187 -0.96 -14.89 4.35
CA PHE A 187 0.01 -14.68 5.41
C PHE A 187 -0.55 -13.83 6.54
N ALA A 188 -0.16 -14.14 7.76
CA ALA A 188 -0.47 -13.32 8.92
C ALA A 188 0.59 -13.51 10.01
N ARG A 189 0.64 -12.58 10.97
CA ARG A 189 1.43 -12.76 12.19
C ARG A 189 0.64 -13.59 13.21
N GLY A 190 1.28 -14.62 13.78
CA GLY A 190 0.71 -15.45 14.84
C GLY A 190 0.84 -14.85 16.24
N THR A 191 0.39 -15.57 17.27
CA THR A 191 0.54 -15.20 18.69
C THR A 191 1.98 -15.28 19.20
N ASP A 192 2.81 -16.05 18.50
CA ASP A 192 4.25 -16.18 18.67
C ASP A 192 5.07 -15.07 17.97
N ASN A 193 4.40 -14.09 17.36
CA ASN A 193 4.98 -13.06 16.50
C ASN A 193 5.72 -13.58 15.26
N GLN A 194 5.55 -14.84 14.89
CA GLN A 194 6.11 -15.41 13.66
C GLN A 194 5.17 -15.15 12.48
N LEU A 195 5.72 -15.27 11.27
CA LEU A 195 4.91 -15.33 10.06
C LEU A 195 4.27 -16.72 9.96
N HIS A 196 2.97 -16.78 9.76
CA HIS A 196 2.23 -18.00 9.46
C HIS A 196 1.68 -17.93 8.03
N HIS A 197 1.67 -19.07 7.36
CA HIS A 197 1.28 -19.20 5.95
C HIS A 197 0.26 -20.32 5.76
N LYS A 198 -0.71 -20.08 4.87
CA LYS A 198 -1.71 -21.03 4.40
C LYS A 198 -2.01 -20.74 2.94
N TRP A 199 -2.17 -21.77 2.12
CA TRP A 199 -2.34 -21.58 0.68
C TRP A 199 -3.43 -22.48 0.11
N TRP A 200 -3.98 -22.04 -1.03
CA TRP A 200 -4.89 -22.81 -1.87
C TRP A 200 -4.12 -23.37 -3.06
N ASP A 201 -4.23 -24.67 -3.33
CA ASP A 201 -3.51 -25.34 -4.42
C ASP A 201 -4.35 -25.61 -5.68
N GLY A 202 -5.58 -25.08 -5.73
CA GLY A 202 -6.54 -25.35 -6.79
C GLY A 202 -7.57 -26.41 -6.43
N SER A 203 -7.32 -27.20 -5.38
CA SER A 203 -8.22 -28.26 -4.92
C SER A 203 -8.54 -28.18 -3.43
N SER A 204 -7.58 -27.76 -2.61
CA SER A 204 -7.74 -27.69 -1.17
C SER A 204 -6.88 -26.60 -0.53
N TRP A 205 -7.29 -26.17 0.66
CA TRP A 205 -6.46 -25.35 1.52
C TRP A 205 -5.47 -26.23 2.29
N SER A 206 -4.21 -25.81 2.33
CA SER A 206 -3.18 -26.46 3.15
C SER A 206 -3.45 -26.32 4.65
N GLN A 207 -2.68 -27.02 5.49
CA GLN A 207 -2.62 -26.67 6.92
C GLN A 207 -1.81 -25.38 7.12
N TRP A 208 -2.01 -24.70 8.25
CA TRP A 208 -1.16 -23.58 8.62
C TRP A 208 0.27 -24.05 8.86
N GLU A 209 1.24 -23.36 8.28
CA GLU A 209 2.66 -23.56 8.55
C GLU A 209 3.29 -22.31 9.15
N ALA A 210 4.16 -22.50 10.14
CA ALA A 210 4.98 -21.42 10.70
C ALA A 210 6.22 -21.23 9.82
N LEU A 211 6.39 -20.00 9.32
CA LEU A 211 7.52 -19.60 8.47
C LEU A 211 8.63 -18.88 9.26
N GLY A 212 8.53 -18.84 10.59
CA GLY A 212 9.53 -18.23 11.48
C GLY A 212 9.48 -16.70 11.50
N GLY A 213 10.59 -16.10 11.95
CA GLY A 213 10.76 -14.66 12.02
C GLY A 213 10.24 -14.05 13.33
N SER A 214 10.45 -12.75 13.50
CA SER A 214 9.95 -11.98 14.66
C SER A 214 9.40 -10.64 14.19
N LEU A 215 8.10 -10.64 13.85
CA LEU A 215 7.43 -9.53 13.18
C LEU A 215 6.85 -8.52 14.18
N THR A 216 7.08 -7.23 13.95
CA THR A 216 6.50 -6.11 14.71
C THR A 216 5.50 -5.28 13.90
N SER A 217 5.17 -5.73 12.69
CA SER A 217 4.09 -5.24 11.83
C SER A 217 3.27 -6.40 11.27
N GLY A 218 2.15 -6.11 10.60
CA GLY A 218 1.57 -7.08 9.68
C GLY A 218 2.49 -7.34 8.49
N PRO A 219 2.40 -8.53 7.85
CA PRO A 219 3.15 -8.83 6.64
C PRO A 219 2.52 -8.15 5.41
N GLY A 220 3.36 -7.76 4.45
CA GLY A 220 2.98 -7.45 3.08
C GLY A 220 3.55 -8.52 2.15
N ALA A 221 2.74 -9.02 1.20
CA ALA A 221 3.15 -10.05 0.26
C ALA A 221 2.91 -9.60 -1.18
N VAL A 222 3.85 -9.91 -2.07
CA VAL A 222 3.76 -9.59 -3.50
C VAL A 222 4.28 -10.76 -4.33
N SER A 223 3.70 -10.94 -5.51
CA SER A 223 4.27 -11.78 -6.56
C SER A 223 4.64 -10.90 -7.74
N TRP A 224 5.79 -11.16 -8.33
CA TRP A 224 6.21 -10.55 -9.60
C TRP A 224 6.23 -11.54 -10.76
N GLY A 225 5.88 -12.80 -10.52
CA GLY A 225 5.92 -13.84 -11.55
C GLY A 225 5.54 -15.22 -11.02
N PRO A 226 5.38 -16.20 -11.93
CA PRO A 226 5.02 -17.57 -11.56
C PRO A 226 5.99 -18.18 -10.54
N ASN A 227 5.46 -18.95 -9.60
CA ASN A 227 6.23 -19.64 -8.57
C ASN A 227 7.07 -18.72 -7.68
N ARG A 228 6.69 -17.45 -7.56
CA ARG A 228 7.42 -16.48 -6.77
C ARG A 228 6.52 -15.64 -5.89
N ILE A 229 6.87 -15.60 -4.62
CA ILE A 229 6.25 -14.75 -3.61
C ILE A 229 7.38 -14.13 -2.79
N ASP A 230 7.25 -12.84 -2.48
CA ASP A 230 8.13 -12.11 -1.60
C ASP A 230 7.30 -11.53 -0.46
N VAL A 231 7.70 -11.81 0.79
CA VAL A 231 7.00 -11.39 2.01
C VAL A 231 7.89 -10.47 2.82
N PHE A 232 7.36 -9.29 3.12
CA PHE A 232 8.03 -8.22 3.84
C PHE A 232 7.32 -7.95 5.16
N ALA A 233 8.10 -7.66 6.20
CA ALA A 233 7.57 -7.16 7.45
C ALA A 233 8.61 -6.29 8.15
N ARG A 234 8.18 -5.54 9.17
CA ARG A 234 9.11 -4.92 10.10
C ARG A 234 9.54 -5.94 11.15
N GLY A 235 10.85 -6.08 11.35
CA GLY A 235 11.44 -6.96 12.37
C GLY A 235 11.49 -6.32 13.76
N ARG A 236 12.03 -7.06 14.74
CA ARG A 236 12.19 -6.59 16.14
C ARG A 236 13.12 -5.38 16.27
N ASN A 237 14.09 -5.25 15.37
CA ASN A 237 15.05 -4.14 15.32
C ASN A 237 14.54 -2.93 14.52
N ASN A 238 13.24 -2.91 14.18
CA ASN A 238 12.65 -1.97 13.23
C ASN A 238 13.26 -1.99 11.83
N THR A 239 14.00 -3.03 11.47
CA THR A 239 14.51 -3.24 10.10
C THR A 239 13.43 -3.87 9.22
N LEU A 240 13.61 -3.78 7.90
CA LEU A 240 12.82 -4.57 6.95
C LEU A 240 13.36 -6.00 6.94
N ILE A 241 12.53 -6.97 7.29
CA ILE A 241 12.84 -8.39 7.14
C ILE A 241 12.09 -8.96 5.94
N HIS A 242 12.74 -9.86 5.22
CA HIS A 242 12.24 -10.42 3.97
C HIS A 242 12.41 -11.94 3.93
N LYS A 243 11.42 -12.62 3.36
CA LYS A 243 11.43 -14.06 3.08
C LYS A 243 10.70 -14.31 1.76
N TRP A 244 11.18 -15.25 0.96
CA TRP A 244 10.62 -15.48 -0.37
C TRP A 244 10.49 -16.97 -0.71
N TRP A 245 9.54 -17.26 -1.58
CA TRP A 245 9.31 -18.57 -2.19
C TRP A 245 9.96 -18.60 -3.58
N ASN A 246 10.70 -19.66 -3.91
CA ASN A 246 11.37 -19.78 -5.22
C ASN A 246 10.76 -20.86 -6.15
N GLY A 247 9.58 -21.39 -5.81
CA GLY A 247 8.94 -22.49 -6.54
C GLY A 247 9.17 -23.86 -5.93
N THR A 248 10.18 -24.01 -5.07
CA THR A 248 10.52 -25.28 -4.43
C THR A 248 10.61 -25.18 -2.92
N SER A 249 11.11 -24.06 -2.40
CA SER A 249 11.34 -23.86 -0.98
C SER A 249 11.24 -22.38 -0.59
N TRP A 250 10.86 -22.14 0.66
CA TRP A 250 11.03 -20.85 1.29
C TRP A 250 12.51 -20.59 1.61
N SER A 251 12.99 -19.38 1.38
CA SER A 251 14.32 -18.94 1.79
C SER A 251 14.46 -18.86 3.31
N GLN A 252 15.69 -18.67 3.81
CA GLN A 252 15.87 -18.16 5.18
C GLN A 252 15.43 -16.69 5.26
N TRP A 253 15.10 -16.21 6.47
CA TRP A 253 14.84 -14.79 6.68
C TRP A 253 16.12 -13.99 6.42
N GLU A 254 15.99 -12.91 5.66
CA GLU A 254 17.05 -11.91 5.48
C GLU A 254 16.64 -10.57 6.10
N ASP A 255 17.60 -9.88 6.72
CA ASP A 255 17.45 -8.51 7.20
C ASP A 255 17.95 -7.56 6.11
N LEU A 256 17.05 -6.76 5.56
CA LEU A 256 17.30 -5.80 4.49
C LEU A 256 17.66 -4.40 5.02
N GLY A 257 17.88 -4.29 6.33
CA GLY A 257 18.30 -3.08 7.03
C GLY A 257 17.21 -2.01 7.10
N GLY A 258 17.65 -0.75 7.24
CA GLY A 258 16.77 0.40 7.39
C GLY A 258 16.26 0.61 8.82
N PHE A 259 15.34 1.55 8.99
CA PHE A 259 14.64 1.79 10.26
C PHE A 259 13.21 2.27 9.98
N LEU A 260 12.27 1.36 10.08
CA LEU A 260 10.87 1.52 9.70
C LEU A 260 10.01 1.94 10.91
N THR A 261 9.22 2.98 10.72
CA THR A 261 8.23 3.49 11.68
C THR A 261 6.77 3.23 11.22
N SER A 262 6.60 2.45 10.15
CA SER A 262 5.34 1.89 9.65
C SER A 262 5.53 0.43 9.22
N ALA A 263 4.44 -0.27 8.88
CA ALA A 263 4.54 -1.45 8.03
C ALA A 263 5.12 -1.09 6.64
N PRO A 264 5.86 -2.01 5.99
CA PRO A 264 6.28 -1.82 4.60
C PRO A 264 5.13 -2.08 3.63
N CYS A 265 5.10 -1.36 2.51
CA CYS A 265 4.30 -1.70 1.34
C CYS A 265 5.23 -2.10 0.19
N ALA A 266 4.84 -3.13 -0.57
CA ALA A 266 5.60 -3.62 -1.71
C ALA A 266 4.70 -3.75 -2.92
N SER A 267 5.26 -3.47 -4.10
CA SER A 267 4.58 -3.67 -5.37
C SER A 267 5.58 -4.17 -6.39
N SER A 268 5.11 -5.02 -7.29
CA SER A 268 5.85 -5.36 -8.49
C SER A 268 5.38 -4.47 -9.64
N ARG A 269 6.34 -3.98 -10.42
CA ARG A 269 6.07 -3.37 -11.73
C ARG A 269 6.38 -4.31 -12.90
N GLY A 270 6.95 -5.47 -12.63
CA GLY A 270 7.25 -6.46 -13.67
C GLY A 270 8.08 -7.61 -13.15
N GLN A 271 8.30 -8.59 -14.02
CA GLN A 271 9.15 -9.75 -13.72
C GLN A 271 10.49 -9.28 -13.15
N ASN A 272 10.94 -9.93 -12.07
CA ASN A 272 12.20 -9.63 -11.39
C ASN A 272 12.30 -8.20 -10.82
N ARG A 273 11.18 -7.50 -10.63
CA ARG A 273 11.19 -6.15 -10.08
C ARG A 273 10.21 -6.01 -8.93
N ILE A 274 10.73 -5.60 -7.78
CA ILE A 274 9.94 -5.24 -6.59
C ILE A 274 10.42 -3.89 -6.10
N ASP A 275 9.47 -3.02 -5.79
CA ASP A 275 9.69 -1.72 -5.18
C ASP A 275 9.04 -1.74 -3.79
N VAL A 276 9.83 -1.47 -2.75
CA VAL A 276 9.42 -1.49 -1.35
C VAL A 276 9.52 -0.09 -0.77
N PHE A 277 8.44 0.35 -0.13
CA PHE A 277 8.37 1.64 0.54
C PHE A 277 7.97 1.46 2.00
N ALA A 278 8.46 2.34 2.84
CA ALA A 278 8.03 2.44 4.23
C ALA A 278 8.21 3.87 4.72
N ARG A 279 7.59 4.19 5.86
CA ARG A 279 7.95 5.39 6.61
C ARG A 279 9.17 5.08 7.47
N GLY A 280 10.18 5.92 7.39
CA GLY A 280 11.44 5.82 8.13
C GLY A 280 11.52 6.72 9.35
N ARG A 281 12.74 6.96 9.85
CA ARG A 281 13.03 7.99 10.86
C ARG A 281 12.59 9.37 10.37
N ASN A 282 12.22 10.24 11.31
CA ASN A 282 11.74 11.60 11.04
C ASN A 282 10.55 11.65 10.06
N ASN A 283 9.75 10.57 10.05
CA ASN A 283 8.57 10.41 9.21
C ASN A 283 8.84 10.52 7.70
N ARG A 284 10.07 10.28 7.25
CA ARG A 284 10.43 10.35 5.83
C ARG A 284 10.00 9.11 5.07
N LEU A 285 9.64 9.26 3.81
CA LEU A 285 9.46 8.11 2.92
C LEU A 285 10.83 7.47 2.67
N MET A 286 10.92 6.16 2.75
CA MET A 286 12.12 5.40 2.39
C MET A 286 11.78 4.37 1.33
N TYR A 287 12.76 4.09 0.48
CA TYR A 287 12.62 3.24 -0.69
C TYR A 287 13.81 2.32 -0.86
N LYS A 288 13.51 1.09 -1.26
CA LYS A 288 14.46 0.04 -1.61
C LYS A 288 13.83 -0.81 -2.70
N TYR A 289 14.65 -1.36 -3.60
CA TYR A 289 14.13 -2.19 -4.69
C TYR A 289 14.99 -3.41 -4.96
N TRP A 290 14.37 -4.43 -5.54
CA TRP A 290 15.02 -5.59 -6.13
C TRP A 290 15.11 -5.40 -7.64
N ASP A 291 16.30 -5.58 -8.24
CA ASP A 291 16.53 -5.38 -9.68
C ASP A 291 16.61 -6.68 -10.50
N GLY A 292 16.35 -7.82 -9.88
CA GLY A 292 16.50 -9.14 -10.50
C GLY A 292 17.78 -9.86 -10.11
N SER A 293 18.76 -9.14 -9.56
CA SER A 293 20.03 -9.71 -9.12
C SER A 293 20.37 -9.35 -7.68
N ARG A 294 20.00 -8.15 -7.24
CA ARG A 294 20.29 -7.66 -5.89
C ARG A 294 19.25 -6.66 -5.40
N TRP A 295 19.27 -6.48 -4.09
CA TRP A 295 18.62 -5.37 -3.42
C TRP A 295 19.46 -4.10 -3.52
N SER A 296 18.83 -2.96 -3.81
CA SER A 296 19.45 -1.63 -3.73
C SER A 296 19.79 -1.25 -2.30
N ASP A 297 20.59 -0.22 -2.08
CA ASP A 297 20.64 0.44 -0.77
C ASP A 297 19.32 1.15 -0.46
N TRP A 298 19.13 1.52 0.82
CA TRP A 298 18.01 2.35 1.23
C TRP A 298 18.23 3.80 0.78
N THR A 299 17.23 4.35 0.10
CA THR A 299 17.18 5.76 -0.26
C THR A 299 16.06 6.43 0.52
N PHE A 300 16.37 7.57 1.15
CA PHE A 300 15.35 8.43 1.74
C PHE A 300 14.77 9.33 0.67
N LEU A 301 13.47 9.19 0.48
CA LEU A 301 12.68 10.05 -0.39
C LEU A 301 12.15 11.17 0.50
N GLN A 302 12.44 12.42 0.13
CA GLN A 302 12.00 13.58 0.88
C GLN A 302 10.47 13.54 1.11
N GLY A 303 10.02 14.21 2.17
CA GLY A 303 8.61 14.26 2.56
C GLY A 303 8.41 13.90 4.02
N TYR A 304 7.29 14.33 4.58
CA TYR A 304 6.89 14.04 5.95
C TYR A 304 5.54 13.32 5.92
N LEU A 305 5.51 12.07 6.38
CA LEU A 305 4.34 11.19 6.29
C LEU A 305 3.68 10.99 7.65
N THR A 306 2.36 11.14 7.68
CA THR A 306 1.52 10.85 8.86
C THR A 306 0.82 9.49 8.77
N SER A 307 0.90 8.82 7.62
CA SER A 307 0.44 7.43 7.44
C SER A 307 1.54 6.50 6.94
N GLU A 308 1.23 5.21 6.92
CA GLU A 308 1.97 4.23 6.12
C GLU A 308 1.81 4.57 4.63
N PRO A 309 2.86 4.38 3.81
CA PRO A 309 2.74 4.53 2.37
C PRO A 309 1.98 3.34 1.76
N VAL A 310 1.36 3.59 0.61
CA VAL A 310 0.81 2.56 -0.28
C VAL A 310 1.34 2.77 -1.68
N SER A 311 1.78 1.68 -2.31
CA SER A 311 2.33 1.72 -3.66
C SER A 311 1.47 0.94 -4.64
N VAL A 312 1.47 1.37 -5.91
CA VAL A 312 0.81 0.68 -7.01
C VAL A 312 1.60 0.91 -8.29
N SER A 313 1.79 -0.14 -9.09
CA SER A 313 2.38 0.00 -10.42
C SER A 313 1.28 0.28 -11.44
N ARG A 314 1.52 1.28 -12.29
CA ARG A 314 0.69 1.54 -13.46
C ARG A 314 1.15 0.72 -14.67
N ASN A 315 2.46 0.53 -14.79
CA ASN A 315 3.14 -0.18 -15.87
C ASN A 315 4.57 -0.53 -15.43
N SER A 316 5.30 -1.23 -16.29
CA SER A 316 6.67 -1.67 -16.01
C SER A 316 7.69 -0.57 -15.76
N SER A 317 7.42 0.65 -16.20
CA SER A 317 8.33 1.78 -16.06
C SER A 317 7.96 2.72 -14.92
N SER A 318 6.89 2.49 -14.17
CA SER A 318 6.48 3.44 -13.12
C SER A 318 5.78 2.79 -11.92
N ILE A 319 6.10 3.35 -10.75
CA ILE A 319 5.44 3.08 -9.49
C ILE A 319 4.93 4.38 -8.89
N ASN A 320 3.67 4.37 -8.46
CA ASN A 320 3.04 5.47 -7.75
C ASN A 320 2.99 5.12 -6.26
N VAL A 321 3.34 6.09 -5.42
CA VAL A 321 3.32 5.96 -3.98
C VAL A 321 2.45 7.06 -3.40
N PHE A 322 1.51 6.66 -2.55
CA PHE A 322 0.59 7.55 -1.87
C PHE A 322 0.76 7.44 -0.36
N ALA A 323 0.63 8.56 0.34
CA ALA A 323 0.61 8.60 1.80
C ALA A 323 -0.09 9.87 2.28
N LYS A 324 -0.53 9.91 3.54
CA LYS A 324 -0.98 11.15 4.16
C LYS A 324 0.20 12.04 4.54
N GLY A 325 0.05 13.34 4.28
CA GLY A 325 0.95 14.40 4.71
C GLY A 325 0.52 15.06 6.03
N PRO A 326 1.31 16.03 6.52
CA PRO A 326 1.05 16.71 7.79
C PRO A 326 -0.19 17.61 7.78
N ARG A 327 -0.74 17.93 6.60
CA ARG A 327 -1.93 18.77 6.44
C ARG A 327 -3.19 17.96 6.11
N GLU A 328 -3.21 16.68 6.49
CA GLU A 328 -4.26 15.71 6.12
C GLU A 328 -4.49 15.56 4.59
N ASN A 329 -3.53 16.01 3.78
CA ASN A 329 -3.54 15.87 2.34
C ASN A 329 -2.97 14.51 1.92
N VAL A 330 -3.30 14.05 0.71
CA VAL A 330 -2.62 12.91 0.08
C VAL A 330 -1.41 13.42 -0.69
N ILE A 331 -0.25 12.87 -0.38
CA ILE A 331 0.99 13.05 -1.11
C ILE A 331 1.08 11.93 -2.14
N GLU A 332 1.26 12.27 -3.42
CA GLU A 332 1.66 11.34 -4.47
C GLU A 332 3.14 11.57 -4.83
N ARG A 333 3.85 10.47 -5.03
CA ARG A 333 5.17 10.46 -5.68
C ARG A 333 5.19 9.40 -6.77
N ILE A 334 5.88 9.69 -7.86
CA ILE A 334 6.05 8.79 -9.01
C ILE A 334 7.53 8.51 -9.17
N TYR A 335 7.89 7.23 -9.30
CA TYR A 335 9.26 6.79 -9.52
C TYR A 335 9.33 5.91 -10.77
N SER A 336 10.40 6.04 -11.55
CA SER A 336 10.66 5.26 -12.78
C SER A 336 11.79 4.25 -12.65
#